data_AF-A0A1J5KPW6-F1
#
_entry.id   AF-A0A1J5KPW6-F1
#
_cell.length_a   1.000
_cell.length_b   1.000
_cell.length_c   1.000
_cell.angle_alpha   90.00
_cell.angle_beta   90.00
_cell.angle_gamma   90.00
#
_symmetry.space_group_name_H-M   'P 1'
#
loop_
_entity.id
_entity.type
_entity.pdbx_description
1 polymer ?
#
loop_
_entity_poly.entity_id
_entity_poly.type
_entity_poly.pdbx_seq_one_letter_code
_entity_poly.pdbx_strand_id
1 'polypeptide(L)'
;MLSLVLDFFSTYLIEAMAVMLVCGLIFRWTAYRKSLKEDNYFSTFVSEIEKALSEKEKDSSENVQVYVEDLLMSIKDKLPTRSVRGSKKKPSTSSYNARNVVSLRDFVTGEKGLFHSIIAESGALKSKHPPNYNELTERILEKDENWTKILGFIPIAPVSRLNDTLPGIFVVFGIFGTFIGISMALPEIANIDFNNLEKSGEVLTRFVLSVTFAMKTSIAGILFSLVMTMLNTLAPVRGLRNKTFKKMSNCFENIWISLHGKKKVEEELIESIPLLLEEVRELKEYVKQSKKAS
;
A
#
# COMPACT_ATOMS: atom_id res chain seq x y z
N MET A 1 -35.21 -20.00 -0.45
CA MET A 1 -33.94 -19.24 -0.49
C MET A 1 -32.75 -20.12 -0.13
N LEU A 2 -32.76 -20.79 1.04
CA LEU A 2 -31.65 -21.65 1.46
C LEU A 2 -31.38 -22.80 0.48
N SER A 3 -32.43 -23.46 -0.04
CA SER A 3 -32.31 -24.51 -1.07
C SER A 3 -31.67 -23.99 -2.37
N LEU A 4 -32.10 -22.84 -2.85
CA LEU A 4 -31.58 -22.21 -4.08
C LEU A 4 -30.09 -21.86 -3.94
N VAL A 5 -29.68 -21.39 -2.75
CA VAL A 5 -28.27 -21.12 -2.43
C VAL A 5 -27.45 -22.42 -2.40
N LEU A 6 -27.99 -23.48 -1.79
CA LEU A 6 -27.33 -24.80 -1.74
C LEU A 6 -27.20 -25.43 -3.13
N ASP A 7 -28.24 -25.35 -3.96
CA ASP A 7 -28.21 -25.86 -5.34
C ASP A 7 -27.21 -25.11 -6.21
N PHE A 8 -27.12 -23.78 -6.04
CA PHE A 8 -26.12 -22.96 -6.72
C PHE A 8 -24.70 -23.37 -6.33
N PHE A 9 -24.41 -23.52 -5.04
CA PHE A 9 -23.08 -23.92 -4.58
C PHE A 9 -22.77 -25.41 -4.86
N SER A 10 -23.77 -26.27 -4.93
CA SER A 10 -23.58 -27.66 -5.33
C SER A 10 -23.21 -27.82 -6.80
N THR A 11 -23.52 -26.83 -7.63
CA THR A 11 -23.24 -26.90 -9.08
C THR A 11 -22.09 -26.00 -9.50
N TYR A 12 -21.99 -24.79 -8.95
CA TYR A 12 -21.14 -23.72 -9.46
C TYR A 12 -20.04 -23.25 -8.50
N LEU A 13 -19.82 -23.93 -7.36
CA LEU A 13 -18.84 -23.48 -6.37
C LEU A 13 -17.41 -23.49 -6.93
N ILE A 14 -17.04 -24.48 -7.75
CA ILE A 14 -15.70 -24.56 -8.34
C ILE A 14 -15.48 -23.40 -9.32
N GLU A 15 -16.46 -23.12 -10.17
CA GLU A 15 -16.48 -22.03 -11.13
C GLU A 15 -16.40 -20.67 -10.40
N ALA A 16 -17.17 -20.50 -9.32
CA ALA A 16 -17.13 -19.30 -8.49
C ALA A 16 -15.74 -19.09 -7.85
N MET A 17 -15.13 -20.15 -7.31
CA MET A 17 -13.76 -20.09 -6.78
C MET A 17 -12.74 -19.78 -7.89
N ALA A 18 -12.90 -20.34 -9.09
CA ALA A 18 -12.02 -20.09 -10.23
C ALA A 18 -12.11 -18.63 -10.70
N VAL A 19 -13.32 -18.06 -10.79
CA VAL A 19 -13.50 -16.63 -11.11
C VAL A 19 -12.87 -15.75 -10.03
N MET A 20 -13.06 -16.08 -8.77
CA MET A 20 -12.44 -15.36 -7.65
C MET A 20 -10.91 -15.41 -7.72
N LEU A 21 -10.33 -16.56 -8.09
CA LEU A 21 -8.90 -16.71 -8.30
C LEU A 21 -8.43 -15.80 -9.43
N VAL A 22 -9.06 -15.83 -10.60
CA VAL A 22 -8.70 -14.98 -11.74
C VAL A 22 -8.75 -13.50 -11.37
N CYS A 23 -9.81 -13.07 -10.68
CA CYS A 23 -9.93 -11.69 -10.18
C CYS A 23 -8.79 -11.34 -9.20
N GLY A 24 -8.48 -12.22 -8.25
CA GLY A 24 -7.36 -12.06 -7.32
C GLY A 24 -6.02 -11.93 -8.05
N LEU A 25 -5.77 -12.79 -9.05
CA LEU A 25 -4.56 -12.75 -9.87
C LEU A 25 -4.42 -11.42 -10.63
N ILE A 26 -5.50 -10.94 -11.25
CA ILE A 26 -5.51 -9.65 -11.96
C ILE A 26 -5.20 -8.51 -11.00
N PHE A 27 -5.86 -8.49 -9.83
CA PHE A 27 -5.61 -7.47 -8.83
C PHE A 27 -4.18 -7.53 -8.28
N ARG A 28 -3.65 -8.73 -8.03
CA ARG A 28 -2.27 -8.90 -7.56
C ARG A 28 -1.26 -8.45 -8.60
N TRP A 29 -1.43 -8.85 -9.85
CA TRP A 29 -0.54 -8.48 -10.95
C TRP A 29 -0.54 -6.97 -11.22
N THR A 30 -1.74 -6.36 -11.24
CA THR A 30 -1.86 -4.90 -11.43
C THR A 30 -1.28 -4.13 -10.24
N ALA A 31 -1.53 -4.56 -9.01
CA ALA A 31 -0.96 -3.95 -7.81
C ALA A 31 0.56 -4.06 -7.79
N TYR A 32 1.11 -5.24 -8.06
CA TYR A 32 2.55 -5.48 -8.09
C TYR A 32 3.25 -4.67 -9.18
N ARG A 33 2.73 -4.69 -10.42
CA ARG A 33 3.28 -3.87 -11.51
C ARG A 33 3.24 -2.38 -11.19
N LYS A 34 2.16 -1.90 -10.58
CA LYS A 34 2.07 -0.49 -10.19
C LYS A 34 3.07 -0.16 -9.09
N SER A 35 3.17 -0.98 -8.05
CA SER A 35 4.15 -0.77 -6.97
C SER A 35 5.60 -0.82 -7.45
N LEU A 36 5.94 -1.64 -8.46
CA LEU A 36 7.27 -1.62 -9.08
C LEU A 36 7.56 -0.31 -9.82
N LYS A 37 6.58 0.20 -10.58
CA LYS A 37 6.73 1.50 -11.25
C LYS A 37 6.90 2.64 -10.25
N GLU A 38 6.15 2.61 -9.15
CA GLU A 38 6.29 3.58 -8.08
C GLU A 38 7.63 3.47 -7.36
N ASP A 39 8.10 2.27 -7.01
CA ASP A 39 9.42 2.10 -6.37
C ASP A 39 10.54 2.62 -7.29
N ASN A 40 10.46 2.38 -8.60
CA ASN A 40 11.44 2.90 -9.55
C ASN A 40 11.40 4.44 -9.60
N TYR A 41 10.20 5.04 -9.73
CA TYR A 41 10.07 6.50 -9.75
C TYR A 41 10.63 7.12 -8.47
N PHE A 42 10.20 6.63 -7.30
CA PHE A 42 10.63 7.18 -6.03
C PHE A 42 12.10 6.92 -5.76
N SER A 43 12.67 5.80 -6.23
CA SER A 43 14.11 5.55 -6.12
C SER A 43 14.92 6.54 -6.96
N THR A 44 14.48 6.84 -8.18
CA THR A 44 15.11 7.87 -9.01
C THR A 44 14.97 9.25 -8.37
N PHE A 45 13.78 9.57 -7.85
CA PHE A 45 13.53 10.81 -7.14
C PHE A 45 14.46 11.00 -5.93
N VAL A 46 14.58 9.97 -5.08
CA VAL A 46 15.49 9.99 -3.92
C VAL A 46 16.94 10.15 -4.36
N SER A 47 17.38 9.40 -5.38
CA SER A 47 18.76 9.51 -5.88
C SER A 47 19.08 10.89 -6.44
N GLU A 48 18.15 11.51 -7.18
CA GLU A 48 18.37 12.86 -7.71
C GLU A 48 18.31 13.94 -6.64
N ILE A 49 17.50 13.77 -5.58
CA ILE A 49 17.56 14.64 -4.39
C ILE A 49 18.91 14.52 -3.71
N GLU A 50 19.38 13.30 -3.45
CA GLU A 50 20.68 13.09 -2.78
C GLU A 50 21.84 13.70 -3.58
N LYS A 51 21.81 13.59 -4.91
CA LYS A 51 22.79 14.28 -5.79
C LYS A 51 22.66 15.79 -5.70
N ALA A 52 21.45 16.35 -5.81
CA ALA A 52 21.23 17.79 -5.74
C ALA A 52 21.64 18.37 -4.38
N LEU A 53 21.40 17.63 -3.29
CA LEU A 53 21.85 17.99 -1.94
C LEU A 53 23.38 17.96 -1.80
N SER A 54 24.06 17.08 -2.53
CA SER A 54 25.52 17.02 -2.53
C SER A 54 26.19 18.11 -3.39
N GLU A 55 25.50 18.56 -4.45
CA GLU A 55 25.99 19.60 -5.36
C GLU A 55 25.72 21.03 -4.85
N LYS A 56 24.60 21.25 -4.15
CA LYS A 56 24.29 22.54 -3.53
C LYS A 56 25.06 22.69 -2.22
N GLU A 57 26.20 23.37 -2.26
CA GLU A 57 26.86 23.88 -1.05
C GLU A 57 25.93 24.86 -0.29
N LYS A 58 26.13 24.94 1.03
CA LYS A 58 25.31 25.60 2.07
C LYS A 58 24.83 27.01 1.72
N ASP A 59 23.84 27.14 0.84
CA ASP A 59 23.07 28.38 0.73
C ASP A 59 22.05 28.39 1.87
N SER A 60 22.45 29.09 2.94
CA SER A 60 21.59 29.42 4.07
C SER A 60 20.58 30.48 3.62
N SER A 61 19.68 30.11 2.70
CA SER A 61 18.57 30.97 2.34
C SER A 61 17.62 31.03 3.54
N GLU A 62 17.30 32.25 4.00
CA GLU A 62 16.37 32.49 5.12
C GLU A 62 14.97 31.89 4.90
N ASN A 63 14.66 31.46 3.66
CA ASN A 63 13.39 30.88 3.27
C ASN A 63 13.54 29.41 2.84
N VAL A 64 13.34 28.50 3.80
CA VAL A 64 13.26 27.04 3.60
C VAL A 64 12.35 26.65 2.43
N GLN A 65 11.25 27.38 2.24
CA GLN A 65 10.31 27.12 1.16
C GLN A 65 10.92 27.38 -0.23
N VAL A 66 11.68 28.47 -0.39
CA VAL A 66 12.38 28.80 -1.65
C VAL A 66 13.49 27.79 -1.91
N TYR A 67 14.24 27.39 -0.88
CA TYR A 67 15.25 26.34 -1.02
C TYR A 67 14.66 25.02 -1.50
N VAL A 68 13.57 24.56 -0.87
CA VAL A 68 12.88 23.32 -1.25
C VAL A 68 12.32 23.45 -2.66
N GLU A 69 11.73 24.58 -3.02
CA GLU A 69 11.23 24.81 -4.38
C GLU A 69 12.36 24.78 -5.43
N ASP A 70 13.48 25.45 -5.19
CA ASP A 70 14.64 25.46 -6.08
C ASP A 70 15.30 24.08 -6.19
N LEU A 71 15.31 23.30 -5.10
CA LEU A 71 15.78 21.92 -5.10
C LEU A 71 14.87 21.04 -5.95
N LEU A 72 13.56 21.12 -5.76
CA LEU A 72 12.59 20.33 -6.52
C LEU A 72 12.55 20.73 -8.01
N MET A 73 12.67 22.01 -8.33
CA MET A 73 12.78 22.50 -9.71
C MET A 73 14.04 21.98 -10.41
N SER A 74 15.17 21.91 -9.72
CA SER A 74 16.43 21.38 -10.28
C SER A 74 16.36 19.89 -10.65
N ILE A 75 15.45 19.15 -10.02
CA ILE A 75 15.28 17.70 -10.19
C ILE A 75 14.17 17.38 -11.17
N LYS A 76 13.19 18.27 -11.33
CA LYS A 76 12.03 18.10 -12.20
C LYS A 76 12.39 17.63 -13.61
N ASP A 77 13.41 18.22 -14.23
CA ASP A 77 13.81 17.87 -15.60
C ASP A 77 14.59 16.54 -15.68
N LYS A 78 15.06 16.01 -14.55
CA LYS A 78 15.80 14.73 -14.43
C LYS A 78 14.91 13.54 -14.05
N LEU A 79 13.66 13.76 -13.66
CA LEU A 79 12.74 12.68 -13.31
C LEU A 79 12.23 11.95 -14.54
N PRO A 80 12.01 10.61 -14.44
CA PRO A 80 11.46 9.85 -15.56
C PRO A 80 10.08 10.40 -15.92
N THR A 81 9.99 10.97 -17.13
CA THR A 81 8.78 11.61 -17.65
C THR A 81 7.56 10.70 -17.56
N ARG A 82 6.40 11.32 -17.30
CA ARG A 82 4.96 10.99 -17.48
C ARG A 82 4.54 9.55 -17.87
N SER A 83 5.34 8.81 -18.62
CA SER A 83 5.18 7.41 -19.02
C SER A 83 5.22 6.39 -17.87
N VAL A 84 5.89 6.70 -16.75
CA VAL A 84 6.02 5.78 -15.61
C VAL A 84 4.81 5.84 -14.67
N ARG A 85 4.27 7.05 -14.43
CA ARG A 85 3.13 7.30 -13.53
C ARG A 85 1.79 7.54 -14.23
N GLY A 86 1.79 7.95 -15.49
CA GLY A 86 0.60 8.25 -16.26
C GLY A 86 0.20 7.10 -17.18
N SER A 87 -1.02 6.60 -17.02
CA SER A 87 -1.70 5.90 -18.12
C SER A 87 -1.84 6.90 -19.28
N LYS A 88 -1.39 6.51 -20.48
CA LYS A 88 -1.60 7.28 -21.71
C LYS A 88 -3.11 7.48 -21.94
N LYS A 89 -3.70 8.57 -21.43
CA LYS A 89 -4.89 9.12 -22.09
C LYS A 89 -4.39 9.80 -23.36
N LYS A 90 -4.81 9.26 -24.51
CA LYS A 90 -4.59 9.86 -25.83
C LYS A 90 -4.91 11.36 -25.74
N PRO A 91 -4.09 12.25 -26.32
CA PRO A 91 -4.56 13.61 -26.56
C PRO A 91 -5.84 13.47 -27.39
N SER A 92 -6.95 13.99 -26.88
CA SER A 92 -8.17 14.10 -27.67
C SER A 92 -7.81 14.93 -28.90
N THR A 93 -7.80 14.30 -30.07
CA THR A 93 -7.83 14.99 -31.35
C THR A 93 -9.13 15.79 -31.41
N SER A 94 -9.07 17.03 -30.95
CA SER A 94 -10.06 18.04 -31.27
C SER A 94 -9.31 19.30 -31.67
N SER A 95 -9.30 19.51 -32.98
CA SER A 95 -9.36 20.80 -33.67
C SER A 95 -8.52 21.96 -33.10
N TYR A 96 -7.62 22.44 -33.95
CA TYR A 96 -6.97 23.75 -33.90
C TYR A 96 -7.79 24.82 -33.15
N ASN A 97 -7.11 25.56 -32.24
CA ASN A 97 -7.53 26.80 -31.55
C ASN A 97 -8.16 26.76 -30.15
N ALA A 98 -8.05 25.68 -29.37
CA ALA A 98 -8.32 25.74 -27.93
C ALA A 98 -7.00 25.79 -27.14
N ARG A 99 -6.77 26.89 -26.42
CA ARG A 99 -5.75 27.00 -25.36
C ARG A 99 -5.76 25.70 -24.54
N ASN A 100 -4.58 25.14 -24.27
CA ASN A 100 -4.41 23.98 -23.38
C ASN A 100 -5.03 24.26 -22.01
N VAL A 101 -6.33 23.97 -21.85
CA VAL A 101 -7.00 23.94 -20.56
C VAL A 101 -6.57 22.62 -19.93
N VAL A 102 -5.37 22.64 -19.34
CA VAL A 102 -4.96 21.60 -18.40
C VAL A 102 -6.00 21.67 -17.28
N SER A 103 -6.80 20.61 -17.12
CA SER A 103 -7.78 20.59 -16.05
C SER A 103 -7.05 20.79 -14.72
N LEU A 104 -7.58 21.63 -13.82
CA LEU A 104 -7.01 21.81 -12.47
C LEU A 104 -6.78 20.46 -11.78
N ARG A 105 -7.63 19.48 -12.08
CA ARG A 105 -7.46 18.11 -11.65
C ARG A 105 -6.16 17.51 -12.19
N ASP A 106 -5.88 17.56 -13.50
CA ASP A 106 -4.63 17.04 -14.07
C ASP A 106 -3.37 17.81 -13.61
N PHE A 107 -3.52 19.08 -13.23
CA PHE A 107 -2.44 19.88 -12.65
C PHE A 107 -2.15 19.50 -11.18
N VAL A 108 -3.21 19.19 -10.42
CA VAL A 108 -3.13 18.78 -9.00
C VAL A 108 -2.80 17.29 -8.84
N THR A 109 -3.19 16.42 -9.78
CA THR A 109 -3.00 14.95 -9.71
C THR A 109 -1.76 14.46 -10.46
N GLY A 110 -1.07 15.33 -11.19
CA GLY A 110 0.13 14.99 -11.96
C GLY A 110 1.44 15.05 -11.15
N GLU A 111 2.57 15.08 -11.87
CA GLU A 111 3.94 15.24 -11.33
C GLU A 111 4.09 16.41 -10.34
N LYS A 112 3.31 17.48 -10.57
CA LYS A 112 3.22 18.65 -9.69
C LYS A 112 2.48 18.38 -8.38
N GLY A 113 1.68 17.32 -8.27
CA GLY A 113 0.96 16.97 -7.05
C GLY A 113 1.89 16.54 -5.92
N LEU A 114 2.89 15.72 -6.23
CA LEU A 114 3.93 15.34 -5.24
C LEU A 114 4.76 16.57 -4.85
N PHE A 115 5.24 17.34 -5.83
CA PHE A 115 6.02 18.55 -5.58
C PHE A 115 5.25 19.57 -4.74
N HIS A 116 3.98 19.82 -5.10
CA HIS A 116 3.11 20.73 -4.35
C HIS A 116 2.83 20.21 -2.94
N SER A 117 2.68 18.90 -2.76
CA SER A 117 2.50 18.29 -1.43
C SER A 117 3.74 18.44 -0.55
N ILE A 118 4.94 18.31 -1.15
CA ILE A 118 6.21 18.54 -0.44
C ILE A 118 6.36 20.02 -0.08
N ILE A 119 6.07 20.94 -1.01
CA ILE A 119 6.13 22.39 -0.76
C ILE A 119 5.10 22.81 0.30
N ALA A 120 3.88 22.26 0.26
CA ALA A 120 2.86 22.56 1.26
C ALA A 120 3.26 22.11 2.68
N GLU A 121 4.04 21.03 2.78
CA GLU A 121 4.57 20.52 4.06
C GLU A 121 5.98 21.08 4.37
N SER A 122 6.49 22.05 3.60
CA SER A 122 7.80 22.66 3.85
C SER A 122 7.88 23.35 5.23
N GLY A 123 6.73 23.76 5.78
CA GLY A 123 6.63 24.26 7.15
C GLY A 123 7.09 23.25 8.20
N ALA A 124 6.87 21.95 7.98
CA ALA A 124 7.37 20.89 8.85
C ALA A 124 8.90 20.71 8.73
N LEU A 125 9.48 21.07 7.59
CA LEU A 125 10.94 21.08 7.39
C LEU A 125 11.60 22.35 7.97
N LYS A 126 10.84 23.42 8.18
CA LYS A 126 11.30 24.67 8.80
C LYS A 126 11.49 24.57 10.32
N SER A 127 10.85 23.60 10.99
CA SER A 127 10.93 23.49 12.45
C SER A 127 12.36 23.27 12.93
N LYS A 128 12.72 23.93 14.04
CA LYS A 128 14.04 23.79 14.70
C LYS A 128 14.28 22.35 15.20
N HIS A 129 13.21 21.63 15.51
CA HIS A 129 13.28 20.22 15.90
C HIS A 129 13.01 19.31 14.70
N PRO A 130 13.63 18.11 14.66
CA PRO A 130 13.40 17.15 13.60
C PRO A 130 11.92 16.68 13.63
N PRO A 131 11.19 16.78 12.52
CA PRO A 131 9.82 16.29 12.46
C PRO A 131 9.79 14.75 12.49
N ASN A 132 8.64 14.17 12.82
CA ASN A 132 8.44 12.74 12.60
C ASN A 132 8.39 12.45 11.09
N TYR A 133 9.50 11.97 10.53
CA TYR A 133 9.64 11.74 9.09
C TYR A 133 8.65 10.70 8.55
N ASN A 134 8.22 9.75 9.37
CA ASN A 134 7.21 8.76 8.97
C ASN A 134 5.86 9.44 8.76
N GLU A 135 5.41 10.28 9.70
CA GLU A 135 4.15 11.01 9.57
C GLU A 135 4.20 12.03 8.42
N LEU A 136 5.34 12.72 8.23
CA LEU A 136 5.54 13.64 7.11
C LEU A 136 5.42 12.89 5.77
N THR A 137 6.07 11.72 5.67
CA THR A 137 6.02 10.88 4.49
C THR A 137 4.60 10.37 4.24
N GLU A 138 3.90 9.95 5.29
CA GLU A 138 2.51 9.51 5.20
C GLU A 138 1.60 10.62 4.67
N ARG A 139 1.65 11.83 5.26
CA ARG A 139 0.86 12.98 4.79
C ARG A 139 1.13 13.37 3.34
N ILE A 140 2.39 13.31 2.90
CA ILE A 140 2.78 13.65 1.52
C ILE A 140 2.31 12.56 0.55
N LEU A 141 2.48 11.28 0.91
CA LEU A 141 2.12 10.16 0.03
C LEU A 141 0.62 9.88 -0.01
N GLU A 142 -0.13 10.20 1.05
CA GLU A 142 -1.60 10.09 1.04
C GLU A 142 -2.26 11.07 0.06
N LYS A 143 -1.62 12.23 -0.17
CA LYS A 143 -2.08 13.22 -1.17
C LYS A 143 -1.79 12.77 -2.61
N ASP A 144 -0.92 11.78 -2.82
CA ASP A 144 -0.60 11.24 -4.15
C ASP A 144 -1.63 10.17 -4.57
N GLU A 145 -2.46 10.48 -5.57
CA GLU A 145 -3.44 9.53 -6.13
C GLU A 145 -2.78 8.27 -6.69
N ASN A 146 -1.53 8.36 -7.16
CA ASN A 146 -0.82 7.21 -7.71
C ASN A 146 -0.36 6.24 -6.62
N TRP A 147 -0.05 6.76 -5.43
CA TRP A 147 0.30 5.96 -4.27
C TRP A 147 -0.91 5.30 -3.61
N THR A 148 -2.06 5.98 -3.56
CA THR A 148 -3.24 5.49 -2.84
C THR A 148 -4.13 4.57 -3.69
N LYS A 149 -4.26 4.82 -5.00
CA LYS A 149 -5.21 4.13 -5.88
C LYS A 149 -4.53 3.30 -6.98
N ILE A 150 -5.00 2.08 -7.26
CA ILE A 150 -4.78 1.33 -8.52
C ILE A 150 -5.78 1.83 -9.57
N LEU A 151 -5.29 2.02 -10.80
CA LEU A 151 -6.08 2.46 -11.96
C LEU A 151 -6.86 3.79 -11.76
N GLY A 152 -6.54 4.56 -10.71
CA GLY A 152 -7.16 5.87 -10.42
C GLY A 152 -8.49 5.79 -9.66
N PHE A 153 -9.02 4.60 -9.38
CA PHE A 153 -10.30 4.44 -8.68
C PHE A 153 -10.27 3.42 -7.52
N ILE A 154 -9.44 2.38 -7.58
CA ILE A 154 -9.47 1.31 -6.56
C ILE A 154 -8.40 1.56 -5.50
N PRO A 155 -8.73 1.66 -4.20
CA PRO A 155 -7.70 1.82 -3.18
C PRO A 155 -6.81 0.56 -3.09
N ILE A 156 -5.48 0.75 -3.11
CA ILE A 156 -4.52 -0.38 -3.08
C ILE A 156 -4.58 -1.15 -1.76
N ALA A 157 -4.76 -0.45 -0.64
CA ALA A 157 -4.66 -1.06 0.68
C ALA A 157 -5.74 -2.15 0.91
N PRO A 158 -7.04 -1.90 0.67
CA PRO A 158 -8.07 -2.95 0.79
C PRO A 158 -7.86 -4.11 -0.19
N VAL A 159 -7.48 -3.81 -1.44
CA VAL A 159 -7.24 -4.85 -2.46
C VAL A 159 -6.08 -5.75 -2.06
N SER A 160 -4.98 -5.18 -1.59
CA SER A 160 -3.84 -5.96 -1.10
C SER A 160 -4.26 -6.82 0.08
N ARG A 161 -5.02 -6.29 1.04
CA ARG A 161 -5.49 -7.07 2.20
C ARG A 161 -6.40 -8.22 1.77
N LEU A 162 -7.39 -7.95 0.92
CA LEU A 162 -8.30 -8.97 0.39
C LEU A 162 -7.50 -10.09 -0.29
N ASN A 163 -6.55 -9.72 -1.13
CA ASN A 163 -5.72 -10.66 -1.87
C ASN A 163 -4.79 -11.49 -0.97
N ASP A 164 -4.34 -10.92 0.14
CA ASP A 164 -3.55 -11.64 1.15
C ASP A 164 -4.43 -12.63 1.95
N THR A 165 -5.75 -12.39 2.06
CA THR A 165 -6.73 -13.26 2.75
C THR A 165 -7.36 -14.33 1.86
N LEU A 166 -7.31 -14.16 0.52
CA LEU A 166 -7.87 -15.12 -0.46
C LEU A 166 -7.47 -16.60 -0.24
N PRO A 167 -6.21 -16.94 0.10
CA PRO A 167 -5.86 -18.34 0.38
C PRO A 167 -6.72 -18.98 1.48
N GLY A 168 -6.98 -18.24 2.55
CA GLY A 168 -7.85 -18.70 3.64
C GLY A 168 -9.30 -18.87 3.19
N ILE A 169 -9.79 -17.95 2.37
CA ILE A 169 -11.14 -18.00 1.79
C ILE A 169 -11.33 -19.25 0.92
N PHE A 170 -10.33 -19.61 0.10
CA PHE A 170 -10.41 -20.82 -0.73
C PHE A 170 -10.46 -22.12 0.09
N VAL A 171 -9.71 -22.20 1.20
CA VAL A 171 -9.77 -23.36 2.10
C VAL A 171 -11.16 -23.48 2.73
N VAL A 172 -11.71 -22.36 3.21
CA VAL A 172 -13.06 -22.33 3.79
C VAL A 172 -14.11 -22.74 2.76
N PHE A 173 -14.04 -22.25 1.53
CA PHE A 173 -14.95 -22.68 0.47
C PHE A 173 -14.77 -24.16 0.07
N GLY A 174 -13.54 -24.69 0.07
CA GLY A 174 -13.31 -26.12 -0.19
C GLY A 174 -13.93 -27.02 0.90
N ILE A 175 -13.79 -26.64 2.16
CA ILE A 175 -14.43 -27.33 3.29
C ILE A 175 -15.95 -27.21 3.18
N PHE A 176 -16.47 -26.02 2.90
CA PHE A 176 -17.89 -25.76 2.74
C PHE A 176 -18.51 -26.56 1.58
N GLY A 177 -17.83 -26.64 0.44
CA GLY A 177 -18.26 -27.45 -0.71
C GLY A 177 -18.34 -28.94 -0.38
N THR A 178 -17.41 -29.42 0.45
CA THR A 178 -17.45 -30.80 0.93
C THR A 178 -18.68 -31.05 1.80
N PHE A 179 -18.98 -30.13 2.73
CA PHE A 179 -20.17 -30.21 3.58
C PHE A 179 -21.46 -30.19 2.76
N ILE A 180 -21.57 -29.33 1.75
CA ILE A 180 -22.74 -29.28 0.87
C ILE A 180 -22.89 -30.60 0.10
N GLY A 181 -21.82 -31.08 -0.55
CA GLY A 181 -21.90 -32.30 -1.35
C GLY A 181 -22.29 -33.52 -0.53
N ILE A 182 -21.77 -33.66 0.70
CA ILE A 182 -22.19 -34.75 1.62
C ILE A 182 -23.64 -34.55 2.08
N SER A 183 -24.03 -33.32 2.44
CA SER A 183 -25.39 -33.03 2.93
C SER A 183 -26.46 -33.28 1.88
N MET A 184 -26.12 -33.14 0.59
CA MET A 184 -27.02 -33.49 -0.51
C MET A 184 -27.00 -34.99 -0.85
N ALA A 185 -25.87 -35.66 -0.65
CA ALA A 185 -25.73 -37.08 -0.94
C ALA A 185 -26.41 -37.99 0.13
N LEU A 186 -26.32 -37.65 1.42
CA LEU A 186 -26.86 -38.49 2.50
C LEU A 186 -28.38 -38.76 2.39
N PRO A 187 -29.24 -37.78 2.06
CA PRO A 187 -30.66 -38.02 1.83
C PRO A 187 -30.94 -38.94 0.64
N GLU A 188 -30.06 -38.99 -0.37
CA GLU A 188 -30.25 -39.88 -1.53
C GLU A 188 -30.12 -41.36 -1.12
N ILE A 189 -29.20 -41.70 -0.21
CA ILE A 189 -29.07 -43.07 0.32
C ILE A 189 -30.37 -43.55 0.99
N ALA A 190 -31.10 -42.65 1.66
CA ALA A 190 -32.35 -43.01 2.33
C ALA A 190 -33.46 -43.44 1.34
N ASN A 191 -33.29 -43.19 0.04
CA ASN A 191 -34.24 -43.55 -1.01
C ASN A 191 -33.88 -44.86 -1.75
N ILE A 192 -32.87 -45.61 -1.28
CA ILE A 192 -32.50 -46.91 -1.86
C ILE A 192 -33.57 -47.95 -1.53
N ASP A 193 -34.18 -48.55 -2.56
CA ASP A 193 -35.14 -49.64 -2.44
C ASP A 193 -34.47 -50.97 -2.85
N PHE A 194 -34.14 -51.80 -1.86
CA PHE A 194 -33.50 -53.10 -2.09
C PHE A 194 -34.37 -54.09 -2.87
N ASN A 195 -35.67 -53.83 -3.02
CA ASN A 195 -36.57 -54.65 -3.83
C ASN A 195 -36.55 -54.25 -5.31
N ASN A 196 -36.00 -53.08 -5.64
CA ASN A 196 -35.88 -52.57 -7.01
C ASN A 196 -34.42 -52.18 -7.30
N LEU A 197 -33.62 -53.20 -7.67
CA LEU A 197 -32.20 -53.05 -7.96
C LEU A 197 -31.90 -52.01 -9.04
N GLU A 198 -32.78 -51.85 -10.03
CA GLU A 198 -32.59 -50.93 -11.15
C GLU A 198 -32.71 -49.46 -10.71
N LYS A 199 -33.75 -49.14 -9.92
CA LYS A 199 -33.90 -47.80 -9.31
C LYS A 199 -32.81 -47.50 -8.29
N SER A 200 -32.40 -48.50 -7.52
CA SER A 200 -31.32 -48.36 -6.53
C SER A 200 -29.95 -48.09 -7.16
N GLY A 201 -29.69 -48.62 -8.36
CA GLY A 201 -28.48 -48.33 -9.12
C GLY A 201 -28.36 -46.85 -9.53
N GLU A 202 -29.48 -46.23 -9.92
CA GLU A 202 -29.52 -44.81 -10.27
C GLU A 202 -29.25 -43.91 -9.04
N VAL A 203 -29.89 -44.24 -7.90
CA VAL A 203 -29.69 -43.53 -6.62
C VAL A 203 -28.22 -43.64 -6.16
N LEU A 204 -27.62 -44.83 -6.27
CA LEU A 204 -26.22 -45.02 -5.92
C LEU A 204 -25.28 -44.21 -6.83
N THR A 205 -25.59 -44.12 -8.12
CA THR A 205 -24.80 -43.34 -9.07
C THR A 205 -24.82 -41.85 -8.72
N ARG A 206 -26.00 -41.30 -8.39
CA ARG A 206 -26.15 -39.89 -7.96
C ARG A 206 -25.43 -39.61 -6.64
N PHE A 207 -25.50 -40.54 -5.69
CA PHE A 207 -24.74 -40.45 -4.45
C PHE A 207 -23.23 -40.35 -4.71
N VAL A 208 -22.68 -41.26 -5.53
CA VAL A 208 -21.26 -41.28 -5.86
C VAL A 208 -20.83 -40.00 -6.58
N LEU A 209 -21.67 -39.46 -7.49
CA LEU A 209 -21.40 -38.20 -8.17
C LEU A 209 -21.36 -37.02 -7.20
N SER A 210 -22.32 -36.92 -6.28
CA SER A 210 -22.38 -35.87 -5.26
C SER A 210 -21.17 -35.89 -4.32
N VAL A 211 -20.75 -37.08 -3.88
CA VAL A 211 -19.54 -37.27 -3.07
C VAL A 211 -18.28 -36.95 -3.88
N THR A 212 -18.22 -37.35 -5.15
CA THR A 212 -17.09 -37.01 -6.03
C THR A 212 -16.97 -35.51 -6.25
N PHE A 213 -18.10 -34.81 -6.44
CA PHE A 213 -18.12 -33.35 -6.51
C PHE A 213 -17.62 -32.72 -5.21
N ALA A 214 -18.09 -33.20 -4.06
CA ALA A 214 -17.62 -32.79 -2.74
C ALA A 214 -16.07 -32.87 -2.63
N MET A 215 -15.49 -34.01 -3.02
CA MET A 215 -14.03 -34.19 -3.01
C MET A 215 -13.32 -33.23 -3.98
N LYS A 216 -13.84 -33.05 -5.19
CA LYS A 216 -13.27 -32.14 -6.19
C LYS A 216 -13.27 -30.68 -5.68
N THR A 217 -14.32 -30.24 -5.00
CA THR A 217 -14.39 -28.87 -4.44
C THR A 217 -13.31 -28.64 -3.37
N SER A 218 -13.07 -29.63 -2.50
CA SER A 218 -12.00 -29.58 -1.49
C SER A 218 -10.62 -29.47 -2.13
N ILE A 219 -10.34 -30.33 -3.12
CA ILE A 219 -9.07 -30.33 -3.84
C ILE A 219 -8.86 -28.99 -4.55
N ALA A 220 -9.90 -28.44 -5.20
CA ALA A 220 -9.83 -27.14 -5.84
C ALA A 220 -9.54 -26.01 -4.84
N GLY A 221 -10.21 -26.00 -3.68
CA GLY A 221 -9.98 -25.01 -2.61
C GLY A 221 -8.54 -25.03 -2.09
N ILE A 222 -7.99 -26.23 -1.84
CA ILE A 222 -6.59 -26.40 -1.41
C ILE A 222 -5.63 -25.94 -2.52
N LEU A 223 -5.85 -26.38 -3.76
CA LEU A 223 -5.00 -26.03 -4.90
C LEU A 223 -4.95 -24.51 -5.12
N PHE A 224 -6.11 -23.85 -5.15
CA PHE A 224 -6.18 -22.41 -5.31
C PHE A 224 -5.54 -21.66 -4.15
N SER A 225 -5.70 -22.16 -2.92
CA SER A 225 -5.00 -21.62 -1.76
C SER A 225 -3.48 -21.71 -1.87
N LEU A 226 -2.95 -22.86 -2.32
CA LEU A 226 -1.52 -23.05 -2.52
C LEU A 226 -0.96 -22.11 -3.59
N VAL A 227 -1.62 -22.03 -4.75
CA VAL A 227 -1.23 -21.12 -5.84
C VAL A 227 -1.22 -19.67 -5.35
N MET A 228 -2.27 -19.27 -4.64
CA MET A 228 -2.40 -17.90 -4.14
C MET A 228 -1.36 -17.57 -3.07
N THR A 229 -1.05 -18.53 -2.19
CA THR A 229 0.00 -18.40 -1.17
C THR A 229 1.37 -18.25 -1.81
N MET A 230 1.69 -19.09 -2.80
CA MET A 230 2.96 -19.02 -3.53
C MET A 230 3.15 -17.64 -4.18
N LEU A 231 2.09 -17.11 -4.81
CA LEU A 231 2.13 -15.78 -5.43
C LEU A 231 2.22 -14.65 -4.42
N ASN A 232 1.58 -14.79 -3.27
CA ASN A 232 1.68 -13.80 -2.20
C ASN A 232 3.12 -13.71 -1.66
N THR A 233 3.84 -14.83 -1.61
CA THR A 233 5.25 -14.91 -1.23
C THR A 233 6.19 -14.36 -2.31
N LEU A 234 5.98 -14.70 -3.60
CA LEU A 234 6.87 -14.28 -4.69
C LEU A 234 6.74 -12.78 -5.04
N ALA A 235 5.56 -12.20 -4.87
CA ALA A 235 5.28 -10.80 -5.24
C ALA A 235 4.71 -10.01 -4.07
N PRO A 236 5.48 -9.71 -3.00
CA PRO A 236 4.97 -9.04 -1.81
C PRO A 236 4.75 -7.54 -2.04
N VAL A 237 3.50 -7.16 -2.34
CA VAL A 237 3.11 -5.76 -2.62
C VAL A 237 3.37 -4.85 -1.41
N ARG A 238 3.00 -5.29 -0.20
CA ARG A 238 3.22 -4.50 1.03
C ARG A 238 4.69 -4.26 1.33
N GLY A 239 5.52 -5.28 1.14
CA GLY A 239 6.96 -5.19 1.38
C GLY A 239 7.62 -4.16 0.47
N LEU A 240 7.28 -4.19 -0.82
CA LEU A 240 7.80 -3.24 -1.80
C LEU A 240 7.39 -1.79 -1.45
N ARG A 241 6.11 -1.56 -1.13
CA ARG A 241 5.65 -0.23 -0.73
C ARG A 241 6.29 0.27 0.56
N ASN A 242 6.44 -0.59 1.57
CA ASN A 242 7.11 -0.20 2.82
C ASN A 242 8.58 0.16 2.57
N LYS A 243 9.26 -0.56 1.66
CA LYS A 243 10.62 -0.21 1.24
C LYS A 243 10.67 1.18 0.59
N THR A 244 9.75 1.48 -0.33
CA THR A 244 9.66 2.80 -0.97
C THR A 244 9.33 3.90 0.05
N PHE A 245 8.41 3.65 0.97
CA PHE A 245 8.07 4.56 2.07
C PHE A 245 9.29 4.91 2.92
N LYS A 246 10.05 3.91 3.35
CA LYS A 246 11.29 4.12 4.13
C LYS A 246 12.33 4.94 3.37
N LYS A 247 12.54 4.67 2.07
CA LYS A 247 13.45 5.47 1.23
C LYS A 247 13.02 6.94 1.20
N MET A 248 11.72 7.20 1.05
CA MET A 248 11.18 8.56 1.03
C MET A 248 11.35 9.26 2.39
N SER A 249 11.09 8.54 3.48
CA SER A 249 11.30 9.06 4.84
C SER A 249 12.76 9.46 5.08
N ASN A 250 13.71 8.60 4.71
CA ASN A 250 15.14 8.90 4.82
C ASN A 250 15.55 10.08 3.92
N CYS A 251 14.90 10.24 2.76
CA CYS A 251 15.13 11.38 1.88
C CYS A 251 14.70 12.70 2.53
N PHE A 252 13.55 12.74 3.20
CA PHE A 252 13.13 13.93 3.95
C PHE A 252 14.02 14.23 5.15
N GLU A 253 14.53 13.20 5.82
CA GLU A 253 15.55 13.34 6.85
C GLU A 253 16.83 13.99 6.28
N ASN A 254 17.31 13.51 5.13
CA ASN A 254 18.48 14.09 4.45
C ASN A 254 18.25 15.55 4.02
N ILE A 255 17.05 15.90 3.55
CA ILE A 255 16.68 17.29 3.23
C ILE A 255 16.72 18.15 4.49
N TRP A 256 16.14 17.68 5.60
CA TRP A 256 16.12 18.43 6.86
C TRP A 256 17.54 18.64 7.41
N ILE A 257 18.39 17.59 7.37
CA ILE A 257 19.80 17.67 7.78
C ILE A 257 20.58 18.67 6.91
N SER A 258 20.30 18.74 5.62
CA SER A 258 20.96 19.71 4.73
C SER A 258 20.51 21.15 5.03
N LEU A 259 19.21 21.35 5.29
CA LEU A 259 18.61 22.65 5.61
C LEU A 259 19.11 23.25 6.94
N HIS A 260 19.11 22.46 8.01
CA HIS A 260 19.56 22.94 9.34
C HIS A 260 21.08 22.78 9.52
N GLY A 261 21.74 22.21 8.52
CA GLY A 261 23.15 21.86 8.54
C GLY A 261 23.47 20.75 9.55
N LYS A 262 24.68 20.20 9.48
CA LYS A 262 25.28 19.41 10.58
C LYS A 262 25.58 20.29 11.81
N LYS A 263 24.75 21.28 12.16
CA LYS A 263 24.82 21.87 13.49
C LYS A 263 24.34 20.78 14.42
N LYS A 264 25.32 20.06 14.93
CA LYS A 264 25.12 18.91 15.78
C LYS A 264 24.18 19.35 16.89
N VAL A 265 23.11 18.60 17.09
CA VAL A 265 22.39 18.64 18.37
C VAL A 265 23.39 18.55 19.54
N GLU A 266 24.56 17.90 19.34
CA GLU A 266 25.70 17.95 20.27
C GLU A 266 26.32 19.35 20.47
N GLU A 267 26.49 20.19 19.44
CA GLU A 267 27.03 21.55 19.61
C GLU A 267 26.05 22.46 20.34
N GLU A 268 24.75 22.40 20.02
CA GLU A 268 23.72 23.14 20.77
C GLU A 268 23.52 22.56 22.19
N LEU A 269 23.64 21.24 22.40
CA LEU A 269 23.66 20.67 23.75
C LEU A 269 24.90 21.12 24.53
N ILE A 270 26.08 21.10 23.92
CA ILE A 270 27.33 21.54 24.55
C ILE A 270 27.24 23.03 24.91
N GLU A 271 26.57 23.86 24.12
CA GLU A 271 26.31 25.28 24.42
C GLU A 271 25.27 25.49 25.54
N SER A 272 24.25 24.62 25.63
CA SER A 272 23.15 24.75 26.61
C SER A 272 23.40 24.03 27.94
N ILE A 273 24.30 23.04 28.00
CA ILE A 273 24.75 22.37 29.23
C ILE A 273 25.28 23.34 30.29
N PRO A 274 26.17 24.32 29.98
CA PRO A 274 26.65 25.26 30.99
C PRO A 274 25.55 26.16 31.55
N LEU A 275 24.58 26.58 30.72
CA LEU A 275 23.42 27.38 31.15
C LEU A 275 22.48 26.60 32.08
N LEU A 276 22.21 25.34 31.74
CA LEU A 276 21.40 24.45 32.59
C LEU A 276 22.11 24.10 33.91
N LEU A 277 23.45 24.01 33.90
CA LEU A 277 24.24 23.82 35.12
C LEU A 277 24.18 25.03 36.06
N GLU A 278 24.15 26.25 35.51
CA GLU A 278 23.93 27.47 36.30
C GLU A 278 22.53 27.51 36.91
N GLU A 279 21.46 27.27 36.13
CA GLU A 279 20.09 27.21 36.66
C GLU A 279 19.93 26.14 37.76
N VAL A 280 20.50 24.95 37.56
CA VAL A 280 20.47 23.87 38.56
C VAL A 280 21.26 24.26 39.82
N ARG A 281 22.35 25.02 39.68
CA ARG A 281 23.14 25.51 40.82
C ARG A 281 22.38 26.56 41.61
N GLU A 282 21.72 27.50 40.95
CA GLU A 282 20.86 28.52 41.58
C GLU A 282 19.67 27.88 42.32
N LEU A 283 19.00 26.91 41.70
CA LEU A 283 17.93 26.14 42.33
C LEU A 283 18.43 25.40 43.58
N LYS A 284 19.64 24.83 43.52
CA LYS A 284 20.24 24.14 44.67
C LYS A 284 20.58 25.10 45.81
N GLU A 285 21.04 26.31 45.52
CA GLU A 285 21.27 27.36 46.51
C GLU A 285 19.96 27.80 47.16
N TYR A 286 18.91 28.03 46.35
CA TYR A 286 17.59 28.41 46.83
C TYR A 286 16.97 27.35 47.77
N VAL A 287 17.04 26.07 47.39
CA VAL A 287 16.57 24.95 48.22
C VAL A 287 17.37 24.83 49.53
N LYS A 288 18.66 25.15 49.51
CA LYS A 288 19.52 25.11 50.70
C LYS A 288 19.24 26.27 51.65
N GLN A 289 18.87 27.44 51.12
CA GLN A 289 18.40 28.58 51.90
C GLN A 289 17.02 28.33 52.51
N SER A 290 16.08 27.74 51.76
CA SER A 290 14.74 27.44 52.30
C SER A 290 14.77 26.38 53.41
N LYS A 291 15.67 25.39 53.31
CA LYS A 291 15.91 24.40 54.38
C LYS A 291 16.62 24.93 55.63
N LYS A 292 17.27 26.09 55.56
CA LYS A 292 17.88 26.74 56.73
C LYS A 292 16.91 27.71 57.44
N ALA A 293 15.84 28.12 56.75
CA ALA A 293 14.81 29.02 57.27
C ALA A 293 13.63 28.27 57.91
N SER A 294 13.61 26.93 57.83
CA SER A 294 12.66 26.03 58.50
C SER A 294 13.36 25.22 59.58
#